data_AF-A0A0R3QVW8-F1
#
_entry.id   AF-A0A0R3QVW8-F1
#
_cell.length_a   1.000
_cell.length_b   1.000
_cell.length_c   1.000
_cell.angle_alpha   90.00
_cell.angle_beta   90.00
_cell.angle_gamma   90.00
#
_symmetry.space_group_name_H-M   'P 1'
#
loop_
_entity.id
_entity.type
_entity.pdbx_description
1 polymer ?
#
loop_
_entity_poly.entity_id
_entity_poly.type
_entity_poly.pdbx_seq_one_letter_code
_entity_poly.pdbx_strand_id
1 'polypeptide(L)'
;MWVKARNTFRVIDDYINSCYNEQSSSTSLEQLIAVLNKAQPLLVNILRNPSKNSLHRSVLNKSGEVLELDSGEVVKVDDGLRNEAIIISDLFNCDEFDALELVITGEVQIRHFPFLTRGLCAVVCYYDSHRFISAAVKALAEFKVDEKLPKSRELFEYLNQLLSDTAFIRRLIEVLQTVNVQSELQSLHHPNVNGLGGPKHQEILRELIEDTLENCAQTLHLICSSWQLESAPPFLKDLFAPLKELQPNIAFKNTHLSLWTATLILISPHNLQNMRCARDLLMGFHKEVFLEDWQDSCLQASLQFAIVVSYNWLSVHQLVQEVLGGFSIKEDDLLEKAVDGLAFQFIRKCVISMPKFRKSFIAFATVDTLIKNFIAHLSNQVILLQHSGEIELQYVEEMLERGQLHRPRLHFENFIRCIADLYDGDSKYLEQLSAQFCSSESEELVKFLRNCRQLISPVLQVAFLDMLKNICKCRESACFIFGLLSPCHTKSVQSTLSWDHFWTAMHDYLGLFKRKKSQTSSIMHATHPGQHDTFQQIPQSELAGLVAWVQLVEIVAKNDQISRRHFADN
;
A
#
# COMPACT_ATOMS: atom_id res chain seq x y z
N MET A 1 31.87 -6.47 -9.07
CA MET A 1 30.52 -6.09 -8.66
C MET A 1 29.35 -6.91 -9.27
N TRP A 2 29.01 -6.80 -10.57
CA TRP A 2 27.75 -7.35 -11.11
C TRP A 2 27.70 -8.88 -11.15
N VAL A 3 28.79 -9.54 -11.55
CA VAL A 3 28.84 -11.01 -11.64
C VAL A 3 28.66 -11.62 -10.24
N LYS A 4 29.30 -11.02 -9.24
CA LYS A 4 29.17 -11.41 -7.84
C LYS A 4 27.71 -11.27 -7.36
N ALA A 5 27.07 -10.12 -7.58
CA ALA A 5 25.68 -9.88 -7.17
C ALA A 5 24.70 -10.87 -7.83
N ARG A 6 24.83 -11.08 -9.14
CA ARG A 6 24.01 -12.03 -9.89
C ARG A 6 24.19 -13.47 -9.41
N ASN A 7 25.43 -13.89 -9.17
CA ASN A 7 25.72 -15.23 -8.67
C ASN A 7 25.16 -15.44 -7.26
N THR A 8 25.27 -14.44 -6.38
CA THR A 8 24.67 -14.48 -5.05
C THR A 8 23.15 -14.64 -5.13
N PHE A 9 22.47 -13.82 -5.93
CA PHE A 9 21.03 -13.94 -6.13
C PHE A 9 20.63 -15.32 -6.67
N ARG A 10 21.32 -15.79 -7.72
CA ARG A 10 21.01 -17.10 -8.33
C ARG A 10 21.15 -18.25 -7.35
N VAL A 11 22.22 -18.30 -6.55
CA VAL A 11 22.42 -19.37 -5.56
C VAL A 11 21.31 -19.35 -4.49
N ILE A 12 20.88 -18.17 -4.05
CA ILE A 12 19.78 -18.03 -3.09
C ILE A 12 18.47 -18.50 -3.71
N ASP A 13 18.15 -18.04 -4.92
CA ASP A 13 16.92 -18.38 -5.63
C ASP A 13 16.85 -19.88 -5.96
N ASP A 14 17.93 -20.47 -6.47
CA ASP A 14 18.03 -21.90 -6.76
C ASP A 14 17.81 -22.75 -5.49
N TYR A 15 18.36 -22.32 -4.35
CA TYR A 15 18.17 -23.01 -3.08
C TYR A 15 16.73 -22.92 -2.59
N ILE A 16 16.12 -21.73 -2.61
CA ILE A 16 14.72 -21.52 -2.19
C ILE A 16 13.78 -22.35 -3.07
N ASN A 17 13.99 -22.32 -4.39
CA ASN A 17 13.22 -23.15 -5.33
C ASN A 17 13.42 -24.65 -5.11
N SER A 18 14.62 -25.08 -4.72
CA SER A 18 14.89 -26.47 -4.35
C SER A 18 14.16 -26.88 -3.07
N CYS A 19 14.01 -25.97 -2.09
CA CYS A 19 13.19 -26.21 -0.91
C CYS A 19 11.71 -26.36 -1.27
N TYR A 20 11.17 -25.53 -2.17
CA TYR A 20 9.79 -25.67 -2.65
C TYR A 20 9.53 -27.01 -3.37
N ASN A 21 10.55 -27.56 -4.04
CA ASN A 21 10.48 -28.84 -4.74
C ASN A 21 10.88 -30.05 -3.88
N GLU A 22 11.12 -29.87 -2.57
CA GLU A 22 11.57 -30.92 -1.64
C GLU A 22 12.89 -31.62 -2.06
N GLN A 23 13.75 -30.93 -2.82
CA GLN A 23 15.02 -31.45 -3.37
C GLN A 23 16.27 -30.87 -2.70
N SER A 24 16.11 -30.15 -1.58
CA SER A 24 17.24 -29.52 -0.88
C SER A 24 18.25 -30.53 -0.35
N SER A 25 19.52 -30.37 -0.71
CA SER A 25 20.63 -31.22 -0.25
C SER A 25 21.51 -30.50 0.80
N SER A 26 22.17 -31.24 1.68
CA SER A 26 23.11 -30.66 2.67
C SER A 26 24.24 -29.88 2.00
N THR A 27 24.75 -30.36 0.86
CA THR A 27 25.78 -29.68 0.08
C THR A 27 25.31 -28.34 -0.47
N SER A 28 24.03 -28.23 -0.87
CA SER A 28 23.47 -26.94 -1.32
C SER A 28 23.34 -25.92 -0.18
N LEU A 29 23.11 -26.38 1.06
CA LEU A 29 23.07 -25.51 2.23
C LEU A 29 24.46 -24.98 2.60
N GLU A 30 25.49 -25.84 2.60
CA GLU A 30 26.88 -25.42 2.89
C GLU A 30 27.36 -24.38 1.88
N GLN A 31 27.06 -24.59 0.60
CA GLN A 31 27.36 -23.63 -0.46
C GLN A 31 26.62 -22.31 -0.26
N LEU A 32 25.34 -22.35 0.10
CA LEU A 32 24.54 -21.15 0.39
C LEU A 32 25.14 -20.36 1.55
N ILE A 33 25.44 -21.00 2.68
CA ILE A 33 26.00 -20.33 3.87
C ILE A 33 27.35 -19.70 3.55
N ALA A 34 28.23 -20.39 2.81
CA ALA A 34 29.51 -19.84 2.38
C ALA A 34 29.34 -18.58 1.51
N VAL A 35 28.39 -18.59 0.58
CA VAL A 35 28.07 -17.44 -0.27
C VAL A 35 27.48 -16.30 0.54
N LEU A 36 26.55 -16.58 1.47
CA LEU A 36 25.92 -15.60 2.34
C LEU A 36 26.94 -14.91 3.25
N ASN A 37 27.86 -15.66 3.86
CA ASN A 37 28.93 -15.09 4.68
C ASN A 37 29.88 -14.21 3.86
N LYS A 38 30.23 -14.61 2.63
CA LYS A 38 31.06 -13.79 1.72
C LYS A 38 30.33 -12.54 1.22
N ALA A 39 29.00 -12.60 1.06
CA ALA A 39 28.18 -11.52 0.54
C ALA A 39 27.59 -10.60 1.63
N GLN A 40 27.71 -10.95 2.91
CA GLN A 40 27.16 -10.21 4.04
C GLN A 40 27.36 -8.68 3.98
N PRO A 41 28.57 -8.13 3.73
CA PRO A 41 28.74 -6.68 3.68
C PRO A 41 27.95 -6.00 2.56
N LEU A 42 27.72 -6.71 1.44
CA LEU A 42 26.92 -6.21 0.32
C LEU A 42 25.42 -6.27 0.63
N LEU A 43 24.96 -7.33 1.30
CA LEU A 43 23.56 -7.48 1.72
C LEU A 43 23.15 -6.41 2.73
N VAL A 44 24.06 -6.02 3.65
CA VAL A 44 23.81 -4.99 4.67
C VAL A 44 23.87 -3.58 4.09
N ASN A 45 24.83 -3.30 3.19
CA ASN A 45 25.08 -1.96 2.67
C ASN A 45 24.47 -1.74 1.27
N ILE A 46 23.16 -1.94 1.14
CA ILE A 46 22.45 -1.73 -0.13
C ILE A 46 22.70 -0.31 -0.66
N LEU A 47 23.02 -0.19 -1.96
CA LEU A 47 23.36 1.08 -2.63
C LEU A 47 24.54 1.85 -2.02
N ARG A 48 25.38 1.19 -1.21
CA ARG A 48 26.66 1.72 -0.73
C ARG A 48 27.78 0.85 -1.30
N ASN A 49 28.72 1.51 -1.98
CA ASN A 49 29.84 0.83 -2.59
C ASN A 49 31.03 0.77 -1.61
N PRO A 50 31.94 -0.21 -1.75
CA PRO A 50 33.25 -0.11 -1.13
C PRO A 50 33.96 1.16 -1.61
N SER A 51 34.58 1.89 -0.69
CA SER A 51 35.24 3.16 -1.01
C SER A 51 36.45 2.97 -1.93
N LYS A 52 36.79 4.03 -2.68
CA LYS A 52 37.98 4.08 -3.54
C LYS A 52 39.26 3.63 -2.81
N ASN A 53 40.12 2.91 -3.52
CA ASN A 53 41.37 2.41 -3.00
C ASN A 53 42.55 2.96 -3.81
N SER A 54 43.36 3.81 -3.17
CA SER A 54 44.52 4.44 -3.82
C SER A 54 45.54 3.42 -4.33
N LEU A 55 45.63 2.23 -3.71
CA LEU A 55 46.47 1.14 -4.18
C LEU A 55 45.92 0.54 -5.48
N HIS A 56 44.63 0.22 -5.53
CA HIS A 56 43.99 -0.32 -6.73
C HIS A 56 44.04 0.69 -7.89
N ARG A 57 43.86 1.99 -7.60
CA ARG A 57 44.06 3.07 -8.58
C ARG A 57 45.49 3.13 -9.10
N SER A 58 46.48 2.97 -8.23
CA SER A 58 47.90 2.98 -8.65
C SER A 58 48.26 1.79 -9.53
N VAL A 59 47.68 0.62 -9.24
CA VAL A 59 47.84 -0.61 -10.02
C VAL A 59 47.16 -0.47 -11.38
N LEU A 60 45.91 0.02 -11.40
CA LEU A 60 45.17 0.26 -12.64
C LEU A 60 45.84 1.29 -13.57
N ASN A 61 46.57 2.24 -12.99
CA ASN A 61 47.32 3.26 -13.75
C ASN A 61 48.59 2.72 -14.42
N LYS A 62 49.08 1.54 -14.04
CA LYS A 62 50.22 0.92 -14.72
C LYS A 62 49.76 0.31 -16.04
N SER A 63 50.22 0.89 -17.14
CA SER A 63 49.84 0.46 -18.49
C SER A 63 50.29 -0.98 -18.79
N GLY A 64 49.37 -1.85 -19.18
CA GLY A 64 49.67 -3.18 -19.71
C GLY A 64 49.89 -4.29 -18.67
N GLU A 65 49.63 -4.03 -17.38
CA GLU A 65 49.59 -5.08 -16.37
C GLU A 65 48.39 -6.01 -16.59
N VAL A 66 48.61 -7.29 -16.32
CA VAL A 66 47.58 -8.33 -16.30
C VAL A 66 47.07 -8.39 -14.86
N LEU A 67 45.80 -8.05 -14.67
CA LEU A 67 45.17 -7.98 -13.35
C LEU A 67 44.28 -9.20 -13.15
N GLU A 68 44.40 -9.83 -11.98
CA GLU A 68 43.46 -10.85 -11.52
C GLU A 68 42.38 -10.17 -10.67
N LEU A 69 41.13 -10.25 -11.11
CA LEU A 69 39.98 -9.73 -10.40
C LEU A 69 39.53 -10.71 -9.30
N ASP A 70 38.77 -10.23 -8.32
CA ASP A 70 38.15 -11.06 -7.26
C ASP A 70 37.20 -12.14 -7.81
N SER A 71 36.78 -12.01 -9.07
CA SER A 71 36.02 -13.01 -9.81
C SER A 71 36.87 -14.20 -10.28
N GLY A 72 38.20 -14.11 -10.19
CA GLY A 72 39.18 -15.04 -10.74
C GLY A 72 39.49 -14.79 -12.23
N GLU A 73 38.94 -13.72 -12.82
CA GLU A 73 39.23 -13.36 -14.20
C GLU A 73 40.54 -12.57 -14.32
N VAL A 74 41.37 -13.01 -15.27
CA VAL A 74 42.67 -12.41 -15.56
C VAL A 74 42.55 -11.53 -16.79
N VAL A 75 42.65 -10.21 -16.63
CA VAL A 75 42.35 -9.23 -17.68
C VAL A 75 43.56 -8.36 -17.97
N LYS A 76 43.89 -8.24 -19.27
CA LYS A 76 44.88 -7.29 -19.75
C LYS A 76 44.21 -5.93 -19.96
N VAL A 77 44.60 -4.94 -19.17
CA VAL A 77 43.97 -3.61 -19.20
C VAL A 77 44.58 -2.76 -20.31
N ASP A 78 43.74 -2.31 -21.25
CA ASP A 78 44.11 -1.31 -22.26
C ASP A 78 43.82 0.12 -21.77
N ASP A 79 44.30 1.11 -22.52
CA ASP A 79 44.09 2.52 -22.16
C ASP A 79 42.60 2.92 -22.14
N GLY A 80 41.77 2.28 -22.99
CA GLY A 80 40.33 2.51 -23.03
C GLY A 80 39.61 2.00 -21.78
N LEU A 81 39.83 0.74 -21.39
CA LEU A 81 39.24 0.14 -20.18
C LEU A 81 39.70 0.89 -18.93
N ARG A 82 40.97 1.27 -18.84
CA ARG A 82 41.48 2.06 -17.70
C ARG A 82 40.72 3.38 -17.56
N ASN A 83 40.61 4.15 -18.64
CA ASN A 83 39.98 5.46 -18.58
C ASN A 83 38.50 5.36 -18.19
N GLU A 84 37.78 4.38 -18.76
CA GLU A 84 36.38 4.14 -18.40
C GLU A 84 36.21 3.65 -16.96
N ALA A 85 37.08 2.75 -16.48
CA ALA A 85 37.03 2.26 -15.10
C ALA A 85 37.28 3.40 -14.09
N ILE A 86 38.21 4.31 -14.38
CA ILE A 86 38.43 5.50 -13.55
C ILE A 86 37.19 6.41 -13.54
N ILE A 87 36.56 6.62 -14.70
CA ILE A 87 35.33 7.42 -14.81
C ILE A 87 34.20 6.79 -13.97
N ILE A 88 33.98 5.48 -14.08
CA ILE A 88 32.94 4.76 -13.33
C ILE A 88 33.24 4.77 -11.82
N SER A 89 34.50 4.56 -11.43
CA SER A 89 34.94 4.67 -10.03
C SER A 89 34.69 6.08 -9.48
N ASP A 90 34.97 7.12 -10.27
CA ASP A 90 34.74 8.50 -9.86
C ASP A 90 33.25 8.87 -9.82
N LEU A 91 32.44 8.33 -10.74
CA LEU A 91 30.99 8.54 -10.81
C LEU A 91 30.25 7.92 -9.62
N PHE A 92 30.53 6.65 -9.30
CA PHE A 92 29.83 5.92 -8.23
C PHE A 92 30.58 5.89 -6.90
N ASN A 93 31.75 6.52 -6.82
CA ASN A 93 32.64 6.46 -5.66
C ASN A 93 32.89 5.01 -5.19
N CYS A 94 33.19 4.12 -6.14
CA CYS A 94 33.46 2.71 -5.88
C CYS A 94 34.93 2.34 -6.09
N ASP A 95 35.32 1.19 -5.55
CA ASP A 95 36.65 0.59 -5.75
C ASP A 95 36.98 0.43 -7.25
N GLU A 96 38.24 0.68 -7.59
CA GLU A 96 38.72 0.67 -8.97
C GLU A 96 38.64 -0.71 -9.65
N PHE A 97 38.77 -1.81 -8.91
CA PHE A 97 38.60 -3.16 -9.47
C PHE A 97 37.13 -3.50 -9.68
N ASP A 98 36.24 -3.06 -8.79
CA ASP A 98 34.79 -3.18 -9.01
C ASP A 98 34.33 -2.37 -10.23
N ALA A 99 34.87 -1.16 -10.41
CA ALA A 99 34.62 -0.34 -11.58
C ALA A 99 35.14 -1.00 -12.87
N LEU A 100 36.33 -1.61 -12.82
CA LEU A 100 36.88 -2.35 -13.95
C LEU A 100 36.01 -3.57 -14.32
N GLU A 101 35.56 -4.36 -13.33
CA GLU A 101 34.64 -5.49 -13.56
C GLU A 101 33.33 -5.02 -14.21
N LEU A 102 32.78 -3.87 -13.79
CA LEU A 102 31.57 -3.30 -14.38
C LEU A 102 31.77 -2.93 -15.86
N VAL A 103 32.91 -2.36 -16.23
CA VAL A 103 33.21 -2.00 -17.63
C VAL A 103 33.38 -3.25 -18.50
N ILE A 104 34.09 -4.27 -18.01
CA ILE A 104 34.27 -5.55 -18.71
C ILE A 104 32.92 -6.26 -18.87
N THR A 105 32.12 -6.31 -17.80
CA THR A 105 30.77 -6.86 -17.85
C THR A 105 29.90 -6.08 -18.84
N GLY A 106 30.01 -4.75 -18.83
CA GLY A 106 29.35 -3.87 -19.79
C GLY A 106 29.68 -4.24 -21.22
N GLU A 107 30.94 -4.56 -21.53
CA GLU A 107 31.39 -5.00 -22.85
C GLU A 107 30.72 -6.30 -23.30
N VAL A 108 30.60 -7.27 -22.39
CA VAL A 108 29.87 -8.52 -22.65
C VAL A 108 28.37 -8.24 -22.89
N GLN A 109 27.78 -7.30 -22.14
CA GLN A 109 26.36 -6.95 -22.22
C GLN A 109 25.97 -6.08 -23.43
N ILE A 110 26.93 -5.50 -24.16
CA ILE A 110 26.66 -4.75 -25.42
C ILE A 110 25.85 -5.61 -26.40
N ARG A 111 26.04 -6.94 -26.41
CA ARG A 111 25.27 -7.85 -27.28
C ARG A 111 23.76 -7.81 -27.01
N HIS A 112 23.37 -7.59 -25.74
CA HIS A 112 21.96 -7.47 -25.34
C HIS A 112 21.43 -6.04 -25.55
N PHE A 113 22.32 -5.04 -25.48
CA PHE A 113 21.99 -3.63 -25.67
C PHE A 113 22.83 -2.99 -26.79
N PRO A 114 22.61 -3.37 -28.07
CA PRO A 114 23.46 -2.94 -29.19
C PRO A 114 23.40 -1.43 -29.47
N PHE A 115 22.43 -0.73 -28.87
CA PHE A 115 22.24 0.71 -28.98
C PHE A 115 22.97 1.52 -27.88
N LEU A 116 23.68 0.84 -26.96
CA LEU A 116 24.42 1.46 -25.86
C LEU A 116 25.93 1.31 -26.06
N THR A 117 26.69 2.29 -25.55
CA THR A 117 28.15 2.19 -25.46
C THR A 117 28.55 1.34 -24.25
N ARG A 118 29.79 0.84 -24.24
CA ARG A 118 30.35 0.05 -23.12
C ARG A 118 30.13 0.73 -21.76
N GLY A 119 30.46 2.01 -21.64
CA GLY A 119 30.27 2.79 -20.41
C GLY A 119 28.80 2.91 -19.99
N LEU A 120 27.87 3.11 -20.93
CA LEU A 120 26.42 3.14 -20.61
C LEU A 120 25.90 1.77 -20.19
N CYS A 121 26.39 0.69 -20.78
CA CYS A 121 26.12 -0.67 -20.32
C CYS A 121 26.68 -0.91 -18.91
N ALA A 122 27.85 -0.37 -18.58
CA ALA A 122 28.43 -0.47 -17.24
C ALA A 122 27.54 0.24 -16.20
N VAL A 123 26.97 1.40 -16.53
CA VAL A 123 25.98 2.10 -15.69
C VAL A 123 24.72 1.24 -15.48
N VAL A 124 24.21 0.58 -16.53
CA VAL A 124 23.08 -0.37 -16.39
C VAL A 124 23.46 -1.53 -15.47
N CYS A 125 24.63 -2.13 -15.65
CA CYS A 125 25.13 -3.21 -14.80
C CYS A 125 25.30 -2.76 -13.35
N TYR A 126 25.66 -1.50 -13.10
CA TYR A 126 25.73 -0.96 -11.75
C TYR A 126 24.37 -1.01 -11.05
N TYR A 127 23.33 -0.42 -11.63
CA TYR A 127 21.99 -0.42 -11.02
C TYR A 127 21.38 -1.83 -10.95
N ASP A 128 21.61 -2.65 -11.97
CA ASP A 128 21.15 -4.04 -11.97
C ASP A 128 21.85 -4.88 -10.89
N SER A 129 23.09 -4.56 -10.53
CA SER A 129 23.78 -5.23 -9.40
C SER A 129 23.07 -4.96 -8.08
N HIS A 130 22.63 -3.72 -7.82
CA HIS A 130 21.85 -3.37 -6.63
C HIS A 130 20.43 -3.94 -6.66
N ARG A 131 19.85 -4.05 -7.85
CA ARG A 131 18.58 -4.78 -8.03
C ARG A 131 18.72 -6.25 -7.63
N PHE A 132 19.77 -6.95 -8.05
CA PHE A 132 20.01 -8.33 -7.64
C PHE A 132 20.23 -8.48 -6.13
N ILE A 133 21.00 -7.58 -5.51
CA ILE A 133 21.23 -7.61 -4.06
C ILE A 133 19.94 -7.35 -3.29
N SER A 134 19.17 -6.32 -3.66
CA SER A 134 17.88 -6.02 -3.02
C SER A 134 16.86 -7.16 -3.22
N ALA A 135 16.82 -7.78 -4.41
CA ALA A 135 15.99 -8.94 -4.68
C ALA A 135 16.42 -10.17 -3.86
N ALA A 136 17.72 -10.38 -3.66
CA ALA A 136 18.24 -11.46 -2.83
C ALA A 136 17.82 -11.31 -1.38
N VAL A 137 17.98 -10.10 -0.83
CA VAL A 137 17.57 -9.79 0.55
C VAL A 137 16.05 -9.93 0.72
N LYS A 138 15.27 -9.47 -0.26
CA LYS A 138 13.82 -9.67 -0.27
C LYS A 138 13.46 -11.16 -0.26
N ALA A 139 14.04 -11.96 -1.15
CA ALA A 139 13.78 -13.40 -1.22
C ALA A 139 14.14 -14.12 0.09
N LEU A 140 15.24 -13.73 0.74
CA LEU A 140 15.60 -14.24 2.07
C LEU A 140 14.58 -13.84 3.15
N ALA A 141 14.04 -12.63 3.10
CA ALA A 141 12.99 -12.17 4.02
C ALA A 141 11.66 -12.90 3.78
N GLU A 142 11.24 -13.09 2.53
CA GLU A 142 10.07 -13.88 2.15
C GLU A 142 10.21 -15.32 2.65
N PHE A 143 11.38 -15.92 2.38
CA PHE A 143 11.69 -17.27 2.85
C PHE A 143 11.62 -17.36 4.37
N LYS A 144 12.12 -16.38 5.13
CA LYS A 144 12.01 -16.35 6.60
C LYS A 144 10.55 -16.39 7.05
N VAL A 145 9.68 -15.58 6.44
CA VAL A 145 8.26 -15.44 6.81
C VAL A 145 7.44 -16.68 6.44
N ASP A 146 7.82 -17.43 5.40
CA ASP A 146 7.07 -18.59 4.94
C ASP A 146 7.16 -19.77 5.91
N GLU A 147 6.20 -19.90 6.83
CA GLU A 147 6.13 -20.97 7.82
C GLU A 147 5.98 -22.38 7.22
N LYS A 148 5.52 -22.49 5.96
CA LYS A 148 5.26 -23.80 5.32
C LYS A 148 6.53 -24.54 4.98
N LEU A 149 7.63 -23.82 4.77
CA LEU A 149 8.91 -24.40 4.39
C LEU A 149 9.78 -24.70 5.62
N PRO A 150 10.24 -25.96 5.79
CA PRO A 150 11.18 -26.30 6.85
C PRO A 150 12.53 -25.63 6.57
N LYS A 151 13.05 -24.93 7.57
CA LYS A 151 14.33 -24.23 7.49
C LYS A 151 15.36 -24.96 8.33
N SER A 152 16.58 -25.10 7.82
CA SER A 152 17.68 -25.57 8.64
C SER A 152 17.94 -24.56 9.77
N ARG A 153 18.36 -25.07 10.94
CA ARG A 153 18.63 -24.24 12.11
C ARG A 153 19.68 -23.16 11.82
N GLU A 154 20.74 -23.52 11.13
CA GLU A 154 21.84 -22.62 10.77
C GLU A 154 21.37 -21.46 9.88
N LEU A 155 20.54 -21.75 8.87
CA LEU A 155 20.00 -20.72 7.98
C LEU A 155 19.02 -19.81 8.73
N PHE A 156 18.20 -20.37 9.62
CA PHE A 156 17.28 -19.58 10.43
C PHE A 156 18.02 -18.63 11.40
N GLU A 157 19.09 -19.09 12.04
CA GLU A 157 19.95 -18.26 12.90
C GLU A 157 20.60 -17.12 12.10
N TYR A 158 21.15 -17.42 10.91
CA TYR A 158 21.71 -16.39 10.02
C TYR A 158 20.66 -15.36 9.59
N LEU A 159 19.47 -15.80 9.15
CA LEU A 159 18.38 -14.91 8.73
C LEU A 159 17.91 -14.00 9.87
N ASN A 160 17.82 -14.53 11.09
CA ASN A 160 17.50 -13.72 12.26
C ASN A 160 18.58 -12.68 12.56
N GLN A 161 19.86 -13.04 12.44
CA GLN A 161 20.95 -12.09 12.64
C GLN A 161 20.93 -10.97 11.60
N LEU A 162 20.76 -11.29 10.32
CA LEU A 162 20.73 -10.31 9.23
C LEU A 162 19.52 -9.39 9.34
N LEU A 163 18.31 -9.96 9.49
CA LEU A 163 17.06 -9.21 9.44
C LEU A 163 16.72 -8.50 10.75
N SER A 164 17.47 -8.76 11.82
CA SER A 164 17.38 -8.02 13.08
C SER A 164 18.47 -6.95 13.24
N ASP A 165 19.43 -6.90 12.31
CA ASP A 165 20.51 -5.90 12.38
C ASP A 165 19.93 -4.49 12.18
N THR A 166 20.07 -3.68 13.23
CA THR A 166 19.57 -2.31 13.25
C THR A 166 20.29 -1.43 12.22
N ALA A 167 21.57 -1.69 11.93
CA ALA A 167 22.31 -0.93 10.92
C ALA A 167 21.76 -1.19 9.52
N PHE A 168 21.44 -2.45 9.22
CA PHE A 168 20.80 -2.85 7.96
C PHE A 168 19.40 -2.22 7.81
N ILE A 169 18.56 -2.27 8.84
CA ILE A 169 17.21 -1.70 8.78
C ILE A 169 17.25 -0.18 8.62
N ARG A 170 18.12 0.52 9.37
CA ARG A 170 18.35 1.95 9.18
C ARG A 170 18.81 2.25 7.76
N ARG A 171 19.66 1.41 7.18
CA ARG A 171 20.10 1.57 5.80
C ARG A 171 18.94 1.44 4.80
N LEU A 172 18.02 0.48 4.99
CA LEU A 172 16.81 0.39 4.16
C LEU A 172 15.97 1.67 4.25
N ILE A 173 15.76 2.18 5.47
CA ILE A 173 15.01 3.41 5.72
C ILE A 173 15.69 4.61 5.05
N GLU A 174 17.02 4.76 5.20
CA GLU A 174 17.81 5.81 4.52
C GLU A 174 17.67 5.73 2.99
N VAL A 175 17.78 4.54 2.41
CA VAL A 175 17.65 4.32 0.96
C VAL A 175 16.27 4.77 0.48
N LEU A 176 15.22 4.36 1.19
CA LEU A 176 13.84 4.74 0.85
C LEU A 176 13.59 6.24 0.98
N GLN A 177 14.35 6.97 1.80
CA GLN A 177 14.20 8.43 1.94
C GLN A 177 15.01 9.21 0.92
N THR A 178 16.25 8.78 0.67
CA THR A 178 17.24 9.55 -0.09
C THR A 178 17.21 9.26 -1.58
N VAL A 179 16.92 8.01 -1.96
CA VAL A 179 17.02 7.56 -3.35
C VAL A 179 15.66 7.65 -4.02
N ASN A 180 15.60 8.38 -5.14
CA ASN A 180 14.48 8.36 -6.06
C ASN A 180 14.97 8.42 -7.51
N VAL A 181 14.12 8.03 -8.46
CA VAL A 181 14.48 8.02 -9.89
C VAL A 181 15.01 9.37 -10.35
N GLN A 182 14.39 10.46 -9.92
CA GLN A 182 14.77 11.80 -10.37
C GLN A 182 16.15 12.22 -9.83
N SER A 183 16.45 11.94 -8.56
CA SER A 183 17.75 12.27 -7.95
C SER A 183 18.87 11.45 -8.55
N GLU A 184 18.63 10.17 -8.83
CA GLU A 184 19.62 9.28 -9.45
C GLU A 184 19.86 9.65 -10.92
N LEU A 185 18.82 9.97 -11.68
CA LEU A 185 19.02 10.45 -13.04
C LEU A 185 19.77 11.80 -13.03
N GLN A 186 19.51 12.68 -12.06
CA GLN A 186 20.26 13.93 -11.92
C GLN A 186 21.72 13.71 -11.53
N SER A 187 22.03 12.74 -10.66
CA SER A 187 23.42 12.43 -10.27
C SER A 187 24.23 11.88 -11.44
N LEU A 188 23.60 11.14 -12.36
CA LEU A 188 24.23 10.68 -13.60
C LEU A 188 24.47 11.80 -14.64
N HIS A 189 23.84 12.96 -14.45
CA HIS A 189 24.03 14.14 -15.29
C HIS A 189 25.18 15.02 -14.77
N HIS A 190 26.42 14.56 -14.92
CA HIS A 190 27.60 15.36 -14.58
C HIS A 190 28.10 16.19 -15.78
N PRO A 191 28.63 17.41 -15.55
CA PRO A 191 29.11 18.29 -16.61
C PRO A 191 30.29 17.71 -17.41
N ASN A 192 31.05 16.79 -16.82
CA ASN A 192 32.25 16.21 -17.43
C ASN A 192 32.04 14.76 -17.93
N VAL A 193 30.97 14.08 -17.49
CA VAL A 193 30.67 12.68 -17.81
C VAL A 193 29.16 12.55 -17.95
N ASN A 194 28.69 12.28 -19.17
CA ASN A 194 27.28 12.02 -19.40
C ASN A 194 26.98 10.53 -19.17
N GLY A 195 26.53 10.19 -17.95
CA GLY A 195 26.07 8.84 -17.60
C GLY A 195 24.68 8.50 -18.14
N LEU A 196 24.00 9.46 -18.78
CA LEU A 196 22.66 9.29 -19.34
C LEU A 196 22.71 9.14 -20.86
N GLY A 197 22.23 7.99 -21.33
CA GLY A 197 21.97 7.75 -22.74
C GLY A 197 20.64 8.34 -23.21
N GLY A 198 20.20 7.86 -24.38
CA GLY A 198 18.89 8.22 -24.95
C GLY A 198 17.70 7.69 -24.14
N PRO A 199 16.46 7.92 -24.60
CA PRO A 199 15.25 7.62 -23.84
C PRO A 199 15.12 6.14 -23.44
N LYS A 200 15.58 5.21 -24.30
CA LYS A 200 15.59 3.78 -23.97
C LYS A 200 16.49 3.43 -22.79
N HIS A 201 17.64 4.09 -22.68
CA HIS A 201 18.56 3.88 -21.56
C HIS A 201 17.94 4.40 -20.26
N GLN A 202 17.32 5.58 -20.31
CA GLN A 202 16.65 6.19 -19.16
C GLN A 202 15.46 5.35 -18.68
N GLU A 203 14.72 4.70 -19.58
CA GLU A 203 13.64 3.79 -19.21
C GLU A 203 14.17 2.56 -18.48
N ILE A 204 15.22 1.92 -18.99
CA ILE A 204 15.87 0.77 -18.33
C ILE A 204 16.35 1.17 -16.93
N LEU A 205 17.01 2.33 -16.79
CA LEU A 205 17.46 2.80 -15.50
C LEU A 205 16.30 3.08 -14.54
N ARG A 206 15.21 3.68 -15.02
CA ARG A 206 13.99 3.90 -14.23
C ARG A 206 13.45 2.59 -13.68
N GLU A 207 13.27 1.58 -14.53
CA GLU A 207 12.80 0.25 -14.11
C GLU A 207 13.70 -0.37 -13.04
N LEU A 208 15.02 -0.36 -13.26
CA LEU A 208 15.99 -0.96 -12.30
C LEU A 208 15.98 -0.25 -10.94
N ILE A 209 15.88 1.08 -10.93
CA ILE A 209 15.83 1.88 -9.70
C ILE A 209 14.50 1.66 -8.98
N GLU A 210 13.37 1.68 -9.71
CA GLU A 210 12.05 1.43 -9.14
C GLU A 210 11.94 0.03 -8.53
N ASP A 211 12.45 -1.00 -9.23
CA ASP A 211 12.53 -2.38 -8.73
C ASP A 211 13.37 -2.47 -7.46
N THR A 212 14.53 -1.81 -7.43
CA THR A 212 15.41 -1.80 -6.25
C THR A 212 14.71 -1.18 -5.04
N LEU A 213 14.03 -0.03 -5.24
CA LEU A 213 13.28 0.64 -4.18
C LEU A 213 12.07 -0.18 -3.71
N GLU A 214 11.39 -0.87 -4.62
CA GLU A 214 10.28 -1.76 -4.29
C GLU A 214 10.76 -2.97 -3.48
N ASN A 215 11.87 -3.60 -3.87
CA ASN A 215 12.48 -4.69 -3.12
C ASN A 215 12.87 -4.25 -1.69
N CYS A 216 13.45 -3.05 -1.55
CA CYS A 216 13.77 -2.48 -0.23
C CYS A 216 12.52 -2.24 0.63
N ALA A 217 11.45 -1.69 0.03
CA ALA A 217 10.19 -1.44 0.74
C ALA A 217 9.52 -2.74 1.20
N GLN A 218 9.43 -3.75 0.30
CA GLN A 218 8.88 -5.06 0.63
C GLN A 218 9.70 -5.78 1.71
N THR A 219 11.03 -5.72 1.61
CA THR A 219 11.92 -6.24 2.66
C THR A 219 11.62 -5.60 4.02
N LEU A 220 11.49 -4.26 4.06
CA LEU A 220 11.15 -3.55 5.30
C LEU A 220 9.79 -4.01 5.86
N HIS A 221 8.78 -4.18 5.00
CA HIS A 221 7.46 -4.68 5.41
C HIS A 221 7.52 -6.10 5.98
N LEU A 222 8.30 -7.00 5.36
CA LEU A 222 8.50 -8.37 5.82
C LEU A 222 9.28 -8.45 7.14
N ILE A 223 10.24 -7.56 7.35
CA ILE A 223 10.94 -7.43 8.64
C ILE A 223 9.95 -6.98 9.72
N CYS A 224 9.14 -5.96 9.43
CA CYS A 224 8.10 -5.48 10.34
C CYS A 224 7.06 -6.57 10.64
N SER A 225 6.71 -7.42 9.68
CA SER A 225 5.73 -8.50 9.88
C SER A 225 6.28 -9.72 10.63
N SER A 226 7.60 -9.89 10.69
CA SER A 226 8.24 -11.03 11.38
C SER A 226 9.06 -10.61 12.58
N TRP A 227 8.79 -9.43 13.14
CA TRP A 227 9.52 -8.95 14.30
C TRP A 227 9.07 -9.71 15.56
N GLN A 228 9.88 -10.69 15.96
CA GLN A 228 9.57 -11.59 17.09
C GLN A 228 10.50 -11.37 18.30
N LEU A 229 11.28 -10.28 18.31
CA LEU A 229 12.25 -10.03 19.38
C LEU A 229 11.59 -9.58 20.68
N GLU A 230 12.28 -9.85 21.80
CA GLU A 230 11.82 -9.52 23.16
C GLU A 230 11.87 -8.03 23.48
N SER A 231 12.43 -7.21 22.59
CA SER A 231 12.49 -5.76 22.72
C SER A 231 11.69 -5.05 21.63
N ALA A 232 11.20 -3.86 21.96
CA ALA A 232 10.60 -2.95 20.99
C ALA A 232 11.61 -2.66 19.86
N PRO A 233 11.14 -2.52 18.59
CA PRO A 233 12.00 -2.24 17.45
C PRO A 233 12.90 -1.02 17.69
N PRO A 234 14.24 -1.16 17.66
CA PRO A 234 15.16 -0.07 17.97
C PRO A 234 15.17 1.03 16.90
N PHE A 235 14.63 0.74 15.71
CA PHE A 235 14.49 1.66 14.58
C PHE A 235 13.12 2.35 14.54
N LEU A 236 12.28 2.20 15.56
CA LEU A 236 10.93 2.79 15.58
C LEU A 236 10.96 4.32 15.37
N LYS A 237 11.94 4.99 16.00
CA LYS A 237 12.13 6.44 15.82
C LYS A 237 12.54 6.81 14.39
N ASP A 238 13.34 5.95 13.76
CA ASP A 238 13.80 6.14 12.38
C ASP A 238 12.64 6.03 11.38
N LEU A 239 11.58 5.27 11.70
CA LEU A 239 10.33 5.24 10.93
C LEU A 239 9.49 6.52 11.09
N PHE A 240 9.44 7.08 12.30
CA PHE A 240 8.61 8.24 12.60
C PHE A 240 9.24 9.57 12.17
N ALA A 241 10.57 9.72 12.24
CA ALA A 241 11.23 11.00 11.95
C ALA A 241 10.82 11.62 10.60
N PRO A 242 10.80 10.90 9.47
CA PRO A 242 10.40 11.46 8.17
C PRO A 242 8.90 11.77 8.09
N LEU A 243 8.09 11.01 8.84
CA LEU A 243 6.65 11.21 8.90
C LEU A 243 6.32 12.46 9.74
N LYS A 244 7.07 12.72 10.81
CA LYS A 244 6.93 13.92 11.66
C LYS A 244 7.34 15.20 10.95
N GLU A 245 8.37 15.14 10.10
CA GLU A 245 8.87 16.28 9.32
C GLU A 245 7.94 16.67 8.15
N LEU A 246 6.95 15.83 7.81
CA LEU A 246 6.05 16.09 6.70
C LEU A 246 5.13 17.29 7.00
N GLN A 247 5.27 18.35 6.21
CA GLN A 247 4.38 19.50 6.31
C GLN A 247 3.04 19.24 5.58
N PRO A 248 1.91 19.80 6.07
CA PRO A 248 0.58 19.55 5.49
C PRO A 248 0.44 19.92 4.00
N ASN A 249 1.23 20.88 3.52
CA ASN A 249 1.18 21.37 2.14
C ASN A 249 2.03 20.55 1.17
N ILE A 250 2.84 19.61 1.67
CA ILE A 250 3.72 18.78 0.86
C ILE A 250 2.95 17.51 0.46
N ALA A 251 2.99 17.17 -0.82
CA ALA A 251 2.36 15.96 -1.31
C ALA A 251 2.91 14.72 -0.59
N PHE A 252 2.01 13.84 -0.15
CA PHE A 252 2.36 12.52 0.35
C PHE A 252 3.10 11.74 -0.77
N LYS A 253 4.22 11.08 -0.47
CA LYS A 253 5.10 10.43 -1.46
C LYS A 253 5.14 8.93 -1.24
N ASN A 254 5.65 8.19 -2.23
CA ASN A 254 5.86 6.74 -2.15
C ASN A 254 6.73 6.31 -0.94
N THR A 255 7.66 7.17 -0.53
CA THR A 255 8.55 6.97 0.62
C THR A 255 7.73 6.99 1.92
N HIS A 256 6.91 8.02 2.10
CA HIS A 256 6.01 8.16 3.24
C HIS A 256 4.99 7.02 3.30
N LEU A 257 4.44 6.60 2.15
CA LEU A 257 3.54 5.44 2.08
C LEU A 257 4.22 4.16 2.58
N SER A 258 5.46 3.92 2.15
CA SER A 258 6.21 2.71 2.53
C SER A 258 6.48 2.68 4.04
N LEU A 259 6.91 3.80 4.62
CA LEU A 259 7.17 3.94 6.06
C LEU A 259 5.88 3.88 6.89
N TRP A 260 4.83 4.58 6.47
CA TRP A 260 3.52 4.54 7.13
C TRP A 260 2.94 3.13 7.15
N THR A 261 3.04 2.41 6.02
CA THR A 261 2.60 1.01 5.93
C THR A 261 3.44 0.11 6.86
N ALA A 262 4.77 0.28 6.90
CA ALA A 262 5.64 -0.48 7.81
C ALA A 262 5.26 -0.28 9.28
N THR A 263 4.98 0.96 9.67
CA THR A 263 4.49 1.33 11.01
C THR A 263 3.16 0.66 11.35
N LEU A 264 2.21 0.62 10.42
CA LEU A 264 0.94 -0.07 10.62
C LEU A 264 1.08 -1.59 10.72
N ILE A 265 1.97 -2.19 9.93
CA ILE A 265 2.26 -3.62 10.01
C ILE A 265 2.74 -3.97 11.41
N LEU A 266 3.66 -3.22 12.00
CA LEU A 266 4.18 -3.49 13.35
C LEU A 266 3.07 -3.62 14.42
N ILE A 267 2.02 -2.80 14.32
CA ILE A 267 0.89 -2.82 15.25
C ILE A 267 -0.29 -3.67 14.77
N SER A 268 -0.16 -4.36 13.64
CA SER A 268 -1.25 -5.22 13.16
C SER A 268 -1.55 -6.35 14.16
N PRO A 269 -2.81 -6.77 14.31
CA PRO A 269 -3.20 -7.85 15.22
C PRO A 269 -2.38 -9.12 15.11
N HIS A 270 -2.07 -9.55 13.88
CA HIS A 270 -1.29 -10.75 13.64
C HIS A 270 0.11 -10.68 14.27
N ASN A 271 0.75 -9.51 14.22
CA ASN A 271 2.06 -9.32 14.82
C ASN A 271 1.96 -9.16 16.33
N LEU A 272 0.98 -8.41 16.81
CA LEU A 272 0.77 -8.20 18.25
C LEU A 272 0.46 -9.51 19.00
N GLN A 273 -0.21 -10.48 18.36
CA GLN A 273 -0.40 -11.83 18.92
C GLN A 273 0.91 -12.56 19.17
N ASN A 274 1.85 -12.44 18.23
CA ASN A 274 3.09 -13.21 18.21
C ASN A 274 4.24 -12.50 18.94
N MET A 275 4.09 -11.20 19.23
CA MET A 275 5.11 -10.36 19.86
C MET A 275 5.09 -10.44 21.38
N ARG A 276 6.22 -10.90 21.96
CA ARG A 276 6.44 -10.85 23.42
C ARG A 276 6.59 -9.42 23.97
N CYS A 277 6.95 -8.47 23.13
CA CYS A 277 7.20 -7.07 23.48
C CYS A 277 6.06 -6.10 23.10
N ALA A 278 4.87 -6.61 22.82
CA ALA A 278 3.74 -5.79 22.33
C ALA A 278 3.43 -4.58 23.24
N ARG A 279 3.60 -4.72 24.57
CA ARG A 279 3.48 -3.59 25.51
C ARG A 279 4.49 -2.49 25.25
N ASP A 280 5.77 -2.83 25.15
CA ASP A 280 6.84 -1.85 24.95
C ASP A 280 6.72 -1.16 23.59
N LEU A 281 6.28 -1.91 22.58
CA LEU A 281 5.93 -1.37 21.27
C LEU A 281 4.81 -0.32 21.40
N LEU A 282 3.68 -0.69 22.00
CA LEU A 282 2.54 0.23 22.14
C LEU A 282 2.87 1.43 23.04
N MET A 283 3.69 1.27 24.07
CA MET A 283 4.19 2.40 24.87
C MET A 283 5.09 3.33 24.04
N GLY A 284 5.96 2.77 23.19
CA GLY A 284 6.80 3.53 22.25
C GLY A 284 5.95 4.31 21.25
N PHE A 285 4.96 3.67 20.64
CA PHE A 285 3.97 4.31 19.77
C PHE A 285 3.19 5.38 20.51
N HIS A 286 2.72 5.11 21.73
CA HIS A 286 1.96 6.06 22.52
C HIS A 286 2.77 7.33 22.79
N LYS A 287 4.04 7.16 23.17
CA LYS A 287 4.95 8.28 23.39
C LYS A 287 5.16 9.10 22.11
N GLU A 288 5.52 8.44 21.01
CA GLU A 288 5.91 9.13 19.77
C GLU A 288 4.72 9.75 19.02
N VAL A 289 3.52 9.19 19.16
CA VAL A 289 2.33 9.61 18.41
C VAL A 289 1.39 10.52 19.22
N PHE A 290 1.31 10.37 20.54
CA PHE A 290 0.40 11.19 21.37
C PHE A 290 1.10 12.26 22.21
N LEU A 291 2.37 12.08 22.59
CA LEU A 291 3.08 13.05 23.44
C LEU A 291 3.96 14.02 22.64
N GLU A 292 4.37 13.64 21.44
CA GLU A 292 5.19 14.49 20.58
C GLU A 292 4.35 15.22 19.52
N ASP A 293 4.85 16.38 19.11
CA ASP A 293 4.20 17.22 18.12
C ASP A 293 4.51 16.74 16.69
N TRP A 294 3.47 16.74 15.85
CA TRP A 294 3.55 16.39 14.43
C TRP A 294 3.22 17.62 13.60
N GLN A 295 3.95 17.82 12.49
CA GLN A 295 3.69 18.95 11.58
C GLN A 295 2.36 18.77 10.84
N ASP A 296 2.03 17.52 10.46
CA ASP A 296 0.74 17.15 9.86
C ASP A 296 -0.14 16.41 10.88
N SER A 297 -1.18 17.11 11.36
CA SER A 297 -2.16 16.57 12.30
C SER A 297 -3.01 15.44 11.71
N CYS A 298 -3.26 15.46 10.39
CA CYS A 298 -4.07 14.45 9.72
C CYS A 298 -3.31 13.11 9.62
N LEU A 299 -2.01 13.18 9.33
CA LEU A 299 -1.12 12.03 9.37
C LEU A 299 -1.01 11.45 10.78
N GLN A 300 -0.81 12.31 11.79
CA GLN A 300 -0.79 11.89 13.19
C GLN A 300 -2.10 11.20 13.58
N ALA A 301 -3.24 11.78 13.24
CA ALA A 301 -4.57 11.23 13.51
C ALA A 301 -4.77 9.83 12.88
N SER A 302 -4.23 9.59 11.67
CA SER A 302 -4.27 8.27 11.04
C SER A 302 -3.53 7.18 11.85
N LEU A 303 -2.41 7.54 12.47
CA LEU A 303 -1.63 6.65 13.33
C LEU A 303 -2.30 6.47 14.70
N GLN A 304 -2.87 7.53 15.27
CA GLN A 304 -3.66 7.45 16.50
C GLN A 304 -4.83 6.49 16.34
N PHE A 305 -5.57 6.61 15.22
CA PHE A 305 -6.65 5.69 14.87
C PHE A 305 -6.16 4.23 14.84
N ALA A 306 -5.04 3.97 14.15
CA ALA A 306 -4.51 2.62 14.06
C ALA A 306 -4.05 2.04 15.41
N ILE A 307 -3.45 2.85 16.28
CA ILE A 307 -3.07 2.42 17.64
C ILE A 307 -4.31 2.04 18.45
N VAL A 308 -5.37 2.86 18.42
CA VAL A 308 -6.59 2.59 19.18
C VAL A 308 -7.27 1.31 18.71
N VAL A 309 -7.39 1.10 17.40
CA VAL A 309 -7.97 -0.14 16.84
C VAL A 309 -7.15 -1.37 17.26
N SER A 310 -5.82 -1.27 17.19
CA SER A 310 -4.91 -2.38 17.51
C SER A 310 -4.89 -2.68 19.02
N TYR A 311 -4.98 -1.64 19.86
CA TYR A 311 -5.08 -1.77 21.31
C TYR A 311 -6.41 -2.43 21.70
N ASN A 312 -7.54 -1.98 21.16
CA ASN A 312 -8.83 -2.59 21.47
C ASN A 312 -8.92 -4.04 20.96
N TRP A 313 -8.30 -4.33 19.81
CA TRP A 313 -8.17 -5.71 19.33
C TRP A 313 -7.49 -6.61 20.38
N LEU A 314 -6.37 -6.16 20.97
CA LEU A 314 -5.71 -6.87 22.08
C LEU A 314 -6.60 -6.92 23.33
N SER A 315 -7.36 -5.85 23.58
CA SER A 315 -8.30 -5.71 24.70
C SER A 315 -9.32 -6.85 24.75
N VAL A 316 -9.95 -7.08 23.59
CA VAL A 316 -11.03 -8.07 23.41
C VAL A 316 -10.51 -9.52 23.48
N HIS A 317 -9.31 -9.80 22.97
CA HIS A 317 -8.77 -11.17 22.86
C HIS A 317 -8.09 -11.71 24.13
N GLN A 318 -8.38 -11.14 25.31
CA GLN A 318 -7.91 -11.59 26.64
C GLN A 318 -6.40 -11.68 26.87
N LEU A 319 -5.57 -11.18 25.94
CA LEU A 319 -4.11 -11.08 26.11
C LEU A 319 -3.69 -9.87 26.98
N VAL A 320 -4.63 -9.02 27.40
CA VAL A 320 -4.35 -7.74 28.09
C VAL A 320 -3.56 -7.89 29.38
N GLN A 321 -3.98 -8.78 30.28
CA GLN A 321 -3.37 -8.87 31.60
C GLN A 321 -1.97 -9.50 31.52
N GLU A 322 -1.77 -10.49 30.65
CA GLU A 322 -0.48 -11.16 30.46
C GLU A 322 0.50 -10.35 29.61
N VAL A 323 0.02 -9.69 28.55
CA VAL A 323 0.86 -8.99 27.57
C VAL A 323 1.01 -7.50 27.89
N LEU A 324 -0.06 -6.79 28.25
CA LEU A 324 -0.05 -5.33 28.47
C LEU A 324 0.20 -4.94 29.93
N GLY A 325 0.01 -5.86 30.88
CA GLY A 325 0.15 -5.59 32.30
C GLY A 325 -0.77 -4.44 32.76
N GLY A 326 -0.19 -3.38 33.35
CA GLY A 326 -0.92 -2.19 33.82
C GLY A 326 -1.08 -1.07 32.80
N PHE A 327 -0.72 -1.28 31.53
CA PHE A 327 -0.84 -0.26 30.49
C PHE A 327 -2.30 -0.14 30.01
N SER A 328 -2.94 0.96 30.37
CA SER A 328 -4.31 1.28 29.96
C SER A 328 -4.36 2.61 29.23
N ILE A 329 -5.05 2.60 28.10
CA ILE A 329 -5.34 3.78 27.29
C ILE A 329 -6.83 4.10 27.41
N LYS A 330 -7.18 5.39 27.43
CA LYS A 330 -8.57 5.83 27.27
C LYS A 330 -8.97 5.76 25.80
N GLU A 331 -9.40 4.57 25.36
CA GLU A 331 -9.67 4.26 23.96
C GLU A 331 -10.66 5.23 23.31
N ASP A 332 -11.78 5.54 23.99
CA ASP A 332 -12.84 6.40 23.46
C ASP A 332 -12.35 7.85 23.22
N ASP A 333 -11.71 8.46 24.23
CA ASP A 333 -11.17 9.83 24.13
C ASP A 333 -10.13 9.95 23.00
N LEU A 334 -9.32 8.91 22.79
CA LEU A 334 -8.29 8.92 21.75
C LEU A 334 -8.86 8.62 20.37
N LEU A 335 -9.90 7.79 20.28
CA LEU A 335 -10.63 7.56 19.04
C LEU A 335 -11.29 8.86 18.58
N GLU A 336 -11.97 9.58 19.47
CA GLU A 336 -12.61 10.86 19.17
C GLU A 336 -11.58 11.86 18.63
N LYS A 337 -10.41 12.00 19.29
CA LYS A 337 -9.31 12.84 18.80
C LYS A 337 -8.82 12.44 17.41
N ALA A 338 -8.70 11.15 17.13
CA ALA A 338 -8.25 10.67 15.83
C ALA A 338 -9.30 10.94 14.73
N VAL A 339 -10.59 10.78 15.05
CA VAL A 339 -11.70 11.07 14.12
C VAL A 339 -11.77 12.57 13.83
N ASP A 340 -11.72 13.41 14.86
CA ASP A 340 -11.71 14.87 14.76
C ASP A 340 -10.46 15.39 14.04
N GLY A 341 -9.34 14.69 14.18
CA GLY A 341 -8.10 14.91 13.43
C GLY A 341 -8.16 14.49 11.95
N LEU A 342 -9.33 14.13 11.42
CA LEU A 342 -9.56 13.79 10.01
C LEU A 342 -8.83 12.51 9.52
N ALA A 343 -8.62 11.53 10.40
CA ALA A 343 -7.94 10.27 10.08
C ALA A 343 -8.50 9.57 8.81
N PHE A 344 -9.82 9.44 8.69
CA PHE A 344 -10.45 8.80 7.53
C PHE A 344 -10.22 9.56 6.23
N GLN A 345 -10.26 10.90 6.29
CA GLN A 345 -10.02 11.75 5.12
C GLN A 345 -8.56 11.64 4.67
N PHE A 346 -7.61 11.58 5.61
CA PHE A 346 -6.20 11.35 5.29
C PHE A 346 -5.98 10.01 4.60
N ILE A 347 -6.50 8.91 5.17
CA ILE A 347 -6.38 7.57 4.57
C ILE A 347 -6.98 7.56 3.17
N ARG A 348 -8.16 8.17 2.99
CA ARG A 348 -8.85 8.22 1.71
C ARG A 348 -8.12 9.07 0.65
N LYS A 349 -7.78 10.32 0.99
CA LYS A 349 -7.30 11.33 0.03
C LYS A 349 -5.78 11.35 -0.14
N CYS A 350 -5.02 10.90 0.85
CA CYS A 350 -3.56 10.89 0.80
C CYS A 350 -3.00 9.48 0.57
N VAL A 351 -3.54 8.45 1.25
CA VAL A 351 -3.01 7.08 1.17
C VAL A 351 -3.60 6.31 -0.02
N ILE A 352 -4.93 6.12 -0.05
CA ILE A 352 -5.62 5.31 -1.08
C ILE A 352 -5.51 5.95 -2.47
N SER A 353 -5.53 7.28 -2.53
CA SER A 353 -5.42 8.04 -3.78
C SER A 353 -4.03 7.91 -4.44
N MET A 354 -3.03 7.32 -3.75
CA MET A 354 -1.69 7.16 -4.28
C MET A 354 -1.64 6.06 -5.36
N PRO A 355 -1.10 6.32 -6.57
CA PRO A 355 -1.03 5.29 -7.61
C PRO A 355 -0.26 4.04 -7.20
N LYS A 356 0.79 4.20 -6.38
CA LYS A 356 1.60 3.08 -5.87
C LYS A 356 0.83 2.22 -4.87
N PHE A 357 -0.13 2.78 -4.13
CA PHE A 357 -0.96 2.03 -3.19
C PHE A 357 -1.73 0.91 -3.89
N ARG A 358 -2.33 1.20 -5.06
CA ARG A 358 -3.07 0.22 -5.87
C ARG A 358 -2.22 -0.96 -6.36
N LYS A 359 -0.91 -0.74 -6.54
CA LYS A 359 0.03 -1.77 -6.98
C LYS A 359 0.51 -2.66 -5.82
N SER A 360 0.50 -2.16 -4.59
CA SER A 360 1.04 -2.86 -3.41
C SER A 360 -0.06 -3.61 -2.66
N PHE A 361 -0.04 -4.94 -2.75
CA PHE A 361 -0.96 -5.80 -1.99
C PHE A 361 -0.79 -5.64 -0.48
N ILE A 362 0.45 -5.50 0.00
CA ILE A 362 0.75 -5.35 1.43
C ILE A 362 0.11 -4.08 1.99
N ALA A 363 0.26 -2.95 1.29
CA ALA A 363 -0.35 -1.69 1.72
C ALA A 363 -1.88 -1.78 1.72
N PHE A 364 -2.46 -2.40 0.68
CA PHE A 364 -3.90 -2.67 0.62
C PHE A 364 -4.37 -3.51 1.82
N ALA A 365 -3.76 -4.68 2.02
CA ALA A 365 -4.16 -5.64 3.05
C ALA A 365 -4.06 -5.04 4.46
N THR A 366 -3.05 -4.19 4.69
CA THR A 366 -2.85 -3.48 5.96
C THR A 366 -4.01 -2.51 6.24
N VAL A 367 -4.42 -1.70 5.26
CA VAL A 367 -5.55 -0.76 5.42
C VAL A 367 -6.88 -1.52 5.52
N ASP A 368 -7.07 -2.54 4.70
CA ASP A 368 -8.27 -3.39 4.72
C ASP A 368 -8.47 -4.05 6.09
N THR A 369 -7.41 -4.64 6.64
CA THR A 369 -7.43 -5.25 7.97
C THR A 369 -7.70 -4.21 9.05
N LEU A 370 -7.10 -3.02 8.97
CA LEU A 370 -7.36 -1.92 9.91
C LEU A 370 -8.85 -1.51 9.91
N ILE A 371 -9.44 -1.31 8.73
CA ILE A 371 -10.87 -0.94 8.61
C ILE A 371 -11.77 -2.06 9.15
N LYS A 372 -11.51 -3.31 8.77
CA LYS A 372 -12.32 -4.46 9.21
C LYS A 372 -12.24 -4.64 10.73
N ASN A 373 -11.05 -4.47 11.33
CA ASN A 373 -10.89 -4.54 12.77
C ASN A 373 -11.63 -3.41 13.49
N PHE A 374 -11.65 -2.20 12.92
CA PHE A 374 -12.47 -1.10 13.46
C PHE A 374 -13.95 -1.47 13.47
N ILE A 375 -14.47 -2.05 12.38
CA ILE A 375 -15.87 -2.50 12.32
C ILE A 375 -16.15 -3.62 13.32
N ALA A 376 -15.25 -4.60 13.40
CA ALA A 376 -15.45 -5.79 14.21
C ALA A 376 -15.34 -5.51 15.72
N HIS A 377 -14.29 -4.82 16.14
CA HIS A 377 -13.97 -4.68 17.57
C HIS A 377 -14.49 -3.37 18.18
N LEU A 378 -14.77 -2.35 17.37
CA LEU A 378 -15.31 -1.04 17.82
C LEU A 378 -16.73 -0.80 17.28
N SER A 379 -17.53 -1.86 17.17
CA SER A 379 -18.89 -1.81 16.58
C SER A 379 -19.82 -0.78 17.23
N ASN A 380 -19.77 -0.62 18.56
CA ASN A 380 -20.51 0.42 19.27
C ASN A 380 -20.12 1.83 18.83
N GLN A 381 -18.82 2.08 18.64
CA GLN A 381 -18.30 3.37 18.19
C GLN A 381 -18.67 3.64 16.73
N VAL A 382 -18.71 2.61 15.88
CA VAL A 382 -19.22 2.74 14.50
C VAL A 382 -20.70 3.15 14.48
N ILE A 383 -21.53 2.58 15.36
CA ILE A 383 -22.95 2.94 15.48
C ILE A 383 -23.10 4.39 15.97
N LEU A 384 -22.31 4.80 16.97
CA LEU A 384 -22.31 6.19 17.44
C LEU A 384 -21.87 7.17 16.35
N LEU A 385 -20.84 6.80 15.58
CA LEU A 385 -20.36 7.58 14.44
C LEU A 385 -21.45 7.72 13.36
N GLN A 386 -22.16 6.63 13.05
CA GLN A 386 -23.31 6.64 12.13
C GLN A 386 -24.40 7.60 12.62
N HIS A 387 -24.82 7.48 13.88
CA HIS A 387 -25.86 8.33 14.45
C HIS A 387 -25.45 9.82 14.49
N SER A 388 -24.19 10.10 14.84
CA SER A 388 -23.64 11.44 14.81
C SER A 388 -23.67 12.05 13.39
N GLY A 389 -23.31 11.25 12.38
CA GLY A 389 -23.38 11.67 10.97
C GLY A 389 -24.80 11.99 10.49
N GLU A 390 -25.80 11.24 10.93
CA GLU A 390 -27.22 11.52 10.61
C GLU A 390 -27.70 12.82 11.26
N ILE A 391 -27.41 13.02 12.55
CA ILE A 391 -27.76 14.28 13.25
C ILE A 391 -27.06 15.48 12.60
N GLU A 392 -25.78 15.34 12.26
CA GLU A 392 -25.00 16.40 11.62
C GLU A 392 -25.63 16.82 10.29
N LEU A 393 -26.01 15.87 9.44
CA LEU A 393 -26.62 16.16 8.14
C LEU A 393 -28.04 16.70 8.28
N GLN A 394 -28.84 16.18 9.20
CA GLN A 394 -30.15 16.75 9.52
C GLN A 394 -30.01 18.21 9.96
N TYR A 395 -29.03 18.52 10.81
CA TYR A 395 -28.76 19.89 11.23
C TYR A 395 -28.34 20.80 10.07
N VAL A 396 -27.54 20.30 9.12
CA VAL A 396 -27.19 21.05 7.89
C VAL A 396 -28.44 21.38 7.07
N GLU A 397 -29.36 20.43 6.90
CA GLU A 397 -30.63 20.64 6.20
C GLU A 397 -31.48 21.71 6.91
N GLU A 398 -31.63 21.62 8.23
CA GLU A 398 -32.36 22.61 9.03
C GLU A 398 -31.74 24.02 8.95
N MET A 399 -30.41 24.12 8.91
CA MET A 399 -29.71 25.41 8.75
C MET A 399 -29.88 25.97 7.34
N LEU A 400 -29.85 25.11 6.32
CA LEU A 400 -30.06 25.51 4.92
C LEU A 400 -31.47 26.05 4.70
N GLU A 401 -32.48 25.43 5.30
CA GLU A 401 -33.86 25.94 5.29
C GLU A 401 -33.98 27.34 5.91
N ARG A 402 -33.13 27.65 6.89
CA ARG A 402 -33.02 28.98 7.51
C ARG A 402 -32.12 29.95 6.73
N GLY A 403 -31.62 29.55 5.55
CA GLY A 403 -30.73 30.34 4.70
C GLY A 403 -29.29 30.46 5.22
N GLN A 404 -28.88 29.60 6.16
CA GLN A 404 -27.53 29.56 6.71
C GLN A 404 -26.74 28.38 6.14
N LEU A 405 -25.49 28.64 5.75
CA LEU A 405 -24.58 27.60 5.27
C LEU A 405 -23.77 27.04 6.45
N HIS A 406 -24.04 25.79 6.81
CA HIS A 406 -23.22 25.03 7.77
C HIS A 406 -22.31 24.05 7.02
N ARG A 407 -21.04 23.93 7.45
CA ARG A 407 -20.09 22.98 6.87
C ARG A 407 -19.98 21.76 7.79
N PRO A 408 -20.56 20.61 7.42
CA PRO A 408 -20.42 19.39 8.20
C PRO A 408 -19.00 18.82 8.11
N ARG A 409 -18.59 18.08 9.14
CA ARG A 409 -17.32 17.35 9.22
C ARG A 409 -17.37 16.05 8.43
N LEU A 410 -18.53 15.41 8.33
CA LEU A 410 -18.78 14.24 7.48
C LEU A 410 -17.88 13.03 7.82
N HIS A 411 -17.61 12.80 9.11
CA HIS A 411 -16.70 11.72 9.53
C HIS A 411 -17.19 10.34 9.11
N PHE A 412 -18.47 10.02 9.35
CA PHE A 412 -19.06 8.74 8.96
C PHE A 412 -19.11 8.57 7.44
N GLU A 413 -19.48 9.62 6.70
CA GLU A 413 -19.49 9.61 5.24
C GLU A 413 -18.08 9.37 4.68
N ASN A 414 -17.05 10.02 5.22
CA ASN A 414 -15.66 9.78 4.85
C ASN A 414 -15.21 8.36 5.18
N PHE A 415 -15.70 7.77 6.28
CA PHE A 415 -15.42 6.38 6.63
C PHE A 415 -16.00 5.40 5.59
N ILE A 416 -17.29 5.48 5.27
CA ILE A 416 -17.90 4.57 4.28
C ILE A 416 -17.35 4.80 2.86
N ARG A 417 -17.01 6.05 2.50
CA ARG A 417 -16.32 6.32 1.23
C ARG A 417 -14.85 5.91 1.23
N CYS A 418 -14.19 5.82 2.38
CA CYS A 418 -12.86 5.24 2.49
C CYS A 418 -12.91 3.76 2.06
N ILE A 419 -13.95 3.02 2.47
CA ILE A 419 -14.18 1.63 2.04
C ILE A 419 -14.49 1.57 0.55
N ALA A 420 -15.36 2.46 0.04
CA ALA A 420 -15.67 2.54 -1.39
C ALA A 420 -14.40 2.77 -2.23
N ASP A 421 -13.62 3.80 -1.90
CA ASP A 421 -12.38 4.13 -2.58
C ASP A 421 -11.36 2.99 -2.43
N LEU A 422 -11.27 2.33 -1.27
CA LEU A 422 -10.35 1.20 -1.07
C LEU A 422 -10.65 0.08 -2.07
N TYR A 423 -11.91 -0.30 -2.24
CA TYR A 423 -12.31 -1.39 -3.15
C TYR A 423 -12.53 -0.97 -4.61
N ASP A 424 -12.27 0.29 -4.95
CA ASP A 424 -12.30 0.76 -6.34
C ASP A 424 -11.14 0.18 -7.18
N GLY A 425 -11.46 -0.64 -8.18
CA GLY A 425 -10.50 -1.39 -9.00
C GLY A 425 -10.88 -2.85 -9.26
N ASP A 426 -10.09 -3.54 -10.09
CA ASP A 426 -10.40 -4.88 -10.63
C ASP A 426 -9.34 -5.95 -10.29
N SER A 427 -8.51 -5.72 -9.28
CA SER A 427 -7.48 -6.68 -8.87
C SER A 427 -8.12 -7.97 -8.32
N LYS A 428 -7.61 -9.14 -8.72
CA LYS A 428 -8.15 -10.46 -8.33
C LYS A 428 -8.25 -10.69 -6.81
N TYR A 429 -7.28 -10.18 -6.04
CA TYR A 429 -7.29 -10.31 -4.58
C TYR A 429 -8.47 -9.58 -3.91
N LEU A 430 -9.08 -8.60 -4.58
CA LEU A 430 -10.27 -7.89 -4.08
C LEU A 430 -11.48 -8.82 -3.97
N GLU A 431 -11.60 -9.82 -4.86
CA GLU A 431 -12.69 -10.79 -4.81
C GLU A 431 -12.69 -11.54 -3.47
N GLN A 432 -11.52 -12.04 -3.07
CA GLN A 432 -11.37 -12.77 -1.80
C GLN A 432 -11.59 -11.86 -0.59
N LEU A 433 -11.00 -10.66 -0.58
CA LEU A 433 -11.11 -9.75 0.57
C LEU A 433 -12.51 -9.15 0.69
N SER A 434 -13.20 -8.90 -0.43
CA SER A 434 -14.58 -8.40 -0.43
C SER A 434 -15.58 -9.43 0.07
N ALA A 435 -15.37 -10.72 -0.23
CA ALA A 435 -16.24 -11.80 0.22
C ALA A 435 -16.35 -11.88 1.76
N GLN A 436 -15.33 -11.39 2.49
CA GLN A 436 -15.36 -11.33 3.96
C GLN A 436 -16.49 -10.44 4.49
N PHE A 437 -16.85 -9.36 3.79
CA PHE A 437 -18.00 -8.52 4.19
C PHE A 437 -19.35 -9.25 4.12
N CYS A 438 -19.39 -10.36 3.40
CA CYS A 438 -20.59 -11.15 3.16
C CYS A 438 -20.52 -12.56 3.77
N SER A 439 -19.41 -12.90 4.43
CA SER A 439 -19.19 -14.21 5.04
C SER A 439 -19.89 -14.31 6.39
N SER A 440 -20.46 -15.49 6.69
CA SER A 440 -20.97 -15.81 8.03
C SER A 440 -19.87 -15.88 9.09
N GLU A 441 -18.61 -16.04 8.67
CA GLU A 441 -17.44 -16.04 9.55
C GLU A 441 -17.07 -14.64 10.06
N SER A 442 -17.66 -13.59 9.49
CA SER A 442 -17.43 -12.18 9.87
C SER A 442 -18.76 -11.51 10.20
N GLU A 443 -19.41 -11.98 11.27
CA GLU A 443 -20.76 -11.57 11.64
C GLU A 443 -20.88 -10.05 11.89
N GLU A 444 -19.84 -9.42 12.42
CA GLU A 444 -19.77 -7.99 12.70
C GLU A 444 -19.77 -7.15 11.43
N LEU A 445 -19.07 -7.60 10.37
CA LEU A 445 -19.10 -6.93 9.07
C LEU A 445 -20.49 -7.02 8.43
N VAL A 446 -21.14 -8.17 8.54
CA VAL A 446 -22.52 -8.39 8.08
C VAL A 446 -23.50 -7.52 8.88
N LYS A 447 -23.35 -7.44 10.21
CA LYS A 447 -24.15 -6.56 11.10
C LYS A 447 -23.97 -5.10 10.71
N PHE A 448 -22.75 -4.66 10.41
CA PHE A 448 -22.47 -3.31 9.93
C PHE A 448 -23.22 -2.98 8.64
N LEU A 449 -23.19 -3.86 7.63
CA LEU A 449 -23.93 -3.66 6.38
C LEU A 449 -25.45 -3.62 6.61
N ARG A 450 -25.97 -4.45 7.51
CA ARG A 450 -27.40 -4.45 7.89
C ARG A 450 -27.80 -3.16 8.61
N ASN A 451 -26.94 -2.63 9.48
CA ASN A 451 -27.18 -1.37 10.20
C ASN A 451 -27.18 -0.17 9.24
N CYS A 452 -26.30 -0.18 8.24
CA CYS A 452 -26.27 0.87 7.21
C CYS A 452 -27.53 0.90 6.33
N ARG A 453 -28.36 -0.16 6.32
CA ARG A 453 -29.68 -0.13 5.65
C ARG A 453 -30.67 0.82 6.33
N GLN A 454 -30.39 1.23 7.56
CA GLN A 454 -31.24 2.14 8.34
C GLN A 454 -30.91 3.63 8.12
N LEU A 455 -29.98 3.95 7.21
CA LEU A 455 -29.58 5.33 6.91
C LEU A 455 -30.75 6.13 6.32
N ILE A 456 -30.88 7.38 6.78
CA ILE A 456 -31.99 8.28 6.43
C ILE A 456 -31.50 9.35 5.47
N SER A 457 -30.37 10.02 5.76
CA SER A 457 -29.86 11.09 4.91
C SER A 457 -29.54 10.60 3.49
N PRO A 458 -30.01 11.29 2.43
CA PRO A 458 -29.69 10.93 1.03
C PRO A 458 -28.18 10.90 0.76
N VAL A 459 -27.42 11.78 1.42
CA VAL A 459 -25.95 11.87 1.27
C VAL A 459 -25.28 10.57 1.74
N LEU A 460 -25.68 10.05 2.89
CA LEU A 460 -25.17 8.78 3.43
C LEU A 460 -25.67 7.58 2.65
N GLN A 461 -26.93 7.60 2.19
CA GLN A 461 -27.48 6.55 1.33
C GLN A 461 -26.67 6.42 0.02
N VAL A 462 -26.38 7.53 -0.67
CA VAL A 462 -25.56 7.51 -1.88
C VAL A 462 -24.15 6.98 -1.59
N ALA A 463 -23.52 7.45 -0.52
CA ALA A 463 -22.19 6.97 -0.13
C ALA A 463 -22.18 5.47 0.23
N PHE A 464 -23.25 4.98 0.87
CA PHE A 464 -23.42 3.55 1.17
C PHE A 464 -23.63 2.71 -0.09
N LEU A 465 -24.46 3.15 -1.03
CA LEU A 465 -24.66 2.47 -2.31
C LEU A 465 -23.36 2.40 -3.12
N ASP A 466 -22.58 3.47 -3.13
CA ASP A 466 -21.25 3.50 -3.76
C ASP A 466 -20.27 2.53 -3.09
N MET A 467 -20.31 2.42 -1.76
CA MET A 467 -19.55 1.41 -1.02
C MET A 467 -19.96 -0.01 -1.40
N LEU A 468 -21.26 -0.32 -1.43
CA LEU A 468 -21.77 -1.64 -1.83
C LEU A 468 -21.36 -2.00 -3.26
N LYS A 469 -21.43 -1.04 -4.19
CA LYS A 469 -20.99 -1.22 -5.58
C LYS A 469 -19.53 -1.64 -5.64
N ASN A 470 -18.67 -0.99 -4.86
CA ASN A 470 -17.23 -1.27 -4.88
C ASN A 470 -16.88 -2.58 -4.15
N ILE A 471 -17.59 -2.96 -3.09
CA ILE A 471 -17.39 -4.26 -2.41
C ILE A 471 -17.95 -5.42 -3.26
N CYS A 472 -18.91 -5.19 -4.15
CA CYS A 472 -19.47 -6.24 -5.00
C CYS A 472 -18.48 -6.70 -6.09
N LYS A 473 -17.56 -7.61 -5.75
CA LYS A 473 -16.52 -8.12 -6.66
C LYS A 473 -16.72 -9.57 -7.10
N CYS A 474 -17.57 -10.33 -6.42
CA CYS A 474 -17.75 -11.75 -6.65
C CYS A 474 -19.23 -12.15 -6.59
N ARG A 475 -19.53 -13.40 -6.94
CA ARG A 475 -20.91 -13.91 -6.95
C ARG A 475 -21.51 -13.93 -5.53
N GLU A 476 -20.72 -14.28 -4.53
CA GLU A 476 -21.12 -14.36 -3.13
C GLU A 476 -21.54 -12.98 -2.61
N SER A 477 -20.72 -11.95 -2.86
CA SER A 477 -21.03 -10.58 -2.46
C SER A 477 -22.23 -10.02 -3.23
N ALA A 478 -22.36 -10.31 -4.53
CA ALA A 478 -23.53 -9.91 -5.33
C ALA A 478 -24.83 -10.53 -4.80
N CYS A 479 -24.83 -11.84 -4.54
CA CYS A 479 -25.98 -12.55 -3.99
C CYS A 479 -26.36 -12.01 -2.60
N PHE A 480 -25.37 -11.75 -1.73
CA PHE A 480 -25.60 -11.19 -0.41
C PHE A 480 -26.18 -9.77 -0.49
N ILE A 481 -25.61 -8.89 -1.32
CA ILE A 481 -26.07 -7.51 -1.49
C ILE A 481 -27.49 -7.47 -2.06
N PHE A 482 -27.80 -8.33 -3.03
CA PHE A 482 -29.15 -8.47 -3.56
C PHE A 482 -30.14 -8.85 -2.44
N GLY A 483 -29.79 -9.83 -1.61
CA GLY A 483 -30.61 -10.24 -0.45
C GLY A 483 -30.71 -9.16 0.63
N LEU A 484 -29.65 -8.40 0.89
CA LEU A 484 -29.59 -7.32 1.89
C LEU A 484 -30.62 -6.21 1.62
N LEU A 485 -30.76 -5.84 0.34
CA LEU A 485 -31.66 -4.78 -0.15
C LEU A 485 -33.03 -5.30 -0.60
N SER A 486 -33.22 -6.63 -0.58
CA SER A 486 -34.53 -7.24 -0.81
C SER A 486 -35.45 -7.06 0.40
N PRO A 487 -36.77 -6.96 0.19
CA PRO A 487 -37.72 -6.79 1.28
C PRO A 487 -37.70 -7.98 2.24
N CYS A 488 -37.46 -7.73 3.52
CA CYS A 488 -37.70 -8.74 4.56
C CYS A 488 -39.22 -8.86 4.81
N HIS A 489 -39.74 -10.08 4.91
CA HIS A 489 -41.15 -10.37 5.21
C HIS A 489 -41.68 -9.83 6.57
N THR A 490 -40.84 -9.16 7.35
CA THR A 490 -41.18 -8.54 8.63
C THR A 490 -41.73 -7.12 8.41
N LYS A 491 -43.02 -6.93 8.72
CA LYS A 491 -43.85 -5.73 8.48
C LYS A 491 -43.43 -4.43 9.20
N SER A 492 -42.17 -4.20 9.56
CA SER A 492 -41.78 -2.98 10.27
C SER A 492 -40.78 -2.15 9.49
N VAL A 493 -41.20 -0.93 9.17
CA VAL A 493 -40.45 0.19 8.56
C VAL A 493 -40.29 0.06 7.04
N GLN A 494 -40.91 0.99 6.30
CA GLN A 494 -40.60 1.25 4.89
C GLN A 494 -39.13 1.68 4.82
N SER A 495 -38.25 0.81 4.35
CA SER A 495 -36.84 1.15 4.13
C SER A 495 -36.69 1.84 2.78
N THR A 496 -36.18 3.07 2.79
CA THR A 496 -35.77 3.83 1.59
C THR A 496 -34.64 3.12 0.85
N LEU A 497 -33.83 2.31 1.54
CA LEU A 497 -32.77 1.48 0.97
C LEU A 497 -33.28 0.08 0.62
N SER A 498 -34.16 -0.02 -0.37
CA SER A 498 -34.69 -1.29 -0.87
C SER A 498 -34.90 -1.30 -2.38
N TRP A 499 -34.86 -2.50 -2.99
CA TRP A 499 -35.16 -2.66 -4.42
C TRP A 499 -36.58 -2.21 -4.78
N ASP A 500 -37.56 -2.46 -3.90
CA ASP A 500 -38.95 -2.04 -4.10
C ASP A 500 -39.07 -0.51 -4.14
N HIS A 501 -38.37 0.19 -3.25
CA HIS A 501 -38.34 1.64 -3.23
C HIS A 501 -37.69 2.19 -4.51
N PHE A 502 -36.56 1.63 -4.93
CA PHE A 502 -35.89 2.01 -6.17
C PHE A 502 -36.79 1.82 -7.41
N TRP A 503 -37.46 0.66 -7.53
CA TRP A 503 -38.37 0.42 -8.65
C TRP A 503 -39.60 1.31 -8.63
N THR A 504 -40.19 1.54 -7.45
CA THR A 504 -41.30 2.49 -7.32
C THR A 504 -40.88 3.88 -7.80
N ALA A 505 -39.73 4.37 -7.34
CA ALA A 505 -39.19 5.67 -7.77
C ALA A 505 -38.96 5.72 -9.30
N MET A 506 -38.35 4.69 -9.89
CA MET A 506 -38.14 4.62 -11.34
C MET A 506 -39.45 4.65 -12.14
N HIS A 507 -40.48 3.94 -11.68
CA HIS A 507 -41.81 3.96 -12.30
C HIS A 507 -42.47 5.33 -12.19
N ASP A 508 -42.35 5.99 -11.04
CA ASP A 508 -42.89 7.33 -10.80
C ASP A 508 -42.21 8.37 -11.71
N TYR A 509 -40.87 8.36 -11.79
CA TYR A 509 -40.13 9.22 -12.72
C TYR A 509 -40.51 8.96 -14.18
N LEU A 510 -40.60 7.69 -14.58
CA LEU A 510 -41.02 7.33 -15.93
C LEU A 510 -42.44 7.85 -16.23
N GLY A 511 -43.36 7.74 -15.28
CA GLY A 511 -44.71 8.27 -15.36
C GLY A 511 -44.72 9.79 -15.54
N LEU A 512 -43.93 10.51 -14.74
CA LEU A 512 -43.75 11.97 -14.85
C LEU A 512 -43.23 12.37 -16.23
N PHE A 513 -42.20 11.69 -16.75
CA PHE A 513 -41.63 11.99 -18.07
C PHE A 513 -42.61 11.66 -19.22
N LYS A 514 -43.36 10.56 -19.13
CA LYS A 514 -44.39 10.20 -20.12
C LYS A 514 -45.55 11.22 -20.16
N ARG A 515 -46.00 11.68 -18.99
CA ARG A 515 -47.04 12.72 -18.88
C ARG A 515 -46.58 14.03 -19.50
N LYS A 516 -45.32 14.42 -19.30
CA LYS A 516 -44.72 15.62 -19.92
C LYS A 516 -44.66 15.53 -21.44
N LYS A 517 -44.24 14.38 -22.01
CA LYS A 517 -44.21 14.17 -23.47
C LYS A 517 -45.59 14.31 -24.12
N SER A 518 -46.64 13.93 -23.39
CA SER A 518 -48.04 14.05 -23.85
C SER A 518 -48.56 15.50 -23.77
N GLN A 519 -48.04 16.30 -22.84
CA GLN A 519 -48.39 17.71 -22.69
C GLN A 519 -47.67 18.60 -23.71
N THR A 520 -46.38 18.38 -23.97
CA THR A 520 -45.64 19.14 -25.00
C THR A 520 -46.12 18.87 -26.42
N SER A 521 -46.66 17.67 -26.70
CA SER A 521 -47.31 17.35 -27.98
C SER A 521 -48.70 17.99 -28.14
N SER A 522 -49.43 18.23 -27.04
CA SER A 522 -50.71 18.97 -27.06
C SER A 522 -50.55 20.49 -27.20
N ILE A 523 -49.44 21.06 -26.71
CA ILE A 523 -49.19 22.52 -26.73
C ILE A 523 -48.75 23.03 -28.11
N MET A 524 -48.32 22.16 -29.05
CA MET A 524 -48.05 22.58 -30.44
C MET A 524 -49.29 23.09 -31.19
N HIS A 525 -50.50 22.92 -30.64
CA HIS A 525 -51.74 23.51 -31.17
C HIS A 525 -52.25 24.75 -30.42
N ALA A 526 -51.55 25.26 -29.40
CA ALA A 526 -51.98 26.45 -28.67
C ALA A 526 -50.80 27.38 -28.38
N THR A 527 -50.65 28.40 -29.23
CA THR A 527 -49.78 29.57 -29.02
C THR A 527 -50.17 30.34 -27.75
N HIS A 528 -49.32 30.29 -26.73
CA HIS A 528 -49.18 31.36 -25.73
C HIS A 528 -47.70 31.53 -25.34
N PRO A 529 -47.07 32.70 -25.62
CA PRO A 529 -45.73 33.02 -25.13
C PRO A 529 -45.85 33.78 -23.81
N GLY A 530 -45.36 33.25 -22.70
CA GLY A 530 -45.39 34.03 -21.45
C GLY A 530 -45.14 33.35 -20.12
N GLN A 531 -44.73 32.08 -20.05
CA GLN A 531 -44.23 31.51 -18.81
C GLN A 531 -42.94 30.76 -19.11
N HIS A 532 -41.86 31.25 -18.50
CA HIS A 532 -40.58 30.56 -18.50
C HIS A 532 -40.81 29.10 -18.10
N ASP A 533 -40.55 28.19 -19.04
CA ASP A 533 -40.35 26.77 -18.78
C ASP A 533 -39.16 26.66 -17.81
N THR A 534 -39.42 26.77 -16.51
CA THR A 534 -38.50 26.27 -15.50
C THR A 534 -38.53 24.77 -15.71
N PHE A 535 -37.62 24.25 -16.54
CA PHE A 535 -37.40 22.82 -16.70
C PHE A 535 -37.33 22.23 -15.28
N GLN A 536 -38.35 21.47 -14.86
CA GLN A 536 -38.26 20.64 -13.66
C GLN A 536 -37.16 19.61 -13.96
N GLN A 537 -35.93 19.99 -13.64
CA GLN A 537 -34.76 19.14 -13.60
C GLN A 537 -34.91 18.26 -12.35
N ILE A 538 -34.61 16.97 -12.48
CA ILE A 538 -34.49 16.10 -11.30
C ILE A 538 -33.52 16.80 -10.34
N PRO A 539 -33.90 17.03 -9.07
CA PRO A 539 -33.01 17.56 -8.05
C PRO A 539 -31.65 16.83 -8.08
N GLN A 540 -30.55 17.56 -7.93
CA GLN A 540 -29.21 16.96 -8.07
C GLN A 540 -28.96 15.83 -7.06
N SER A 541 -29.52 15.92 -5.85
CA SER A 541 -29.48 14.88 -4.82
C SER A 541 -30.20 13.60 -5.26
N GLU A 542 -31.41 13.72 -5.81
CA GLU A 542 -32.19 12.59 -6.31
C GLU A 542 -31.55 11.96 -7.54
N LEU A 543 -30.98 12.78 -8.44
CA LEU A 543 -30.22 12.30 -9.59
C LEU A 543 -28.99 11.49 -9.16
N ALA A 544 -28.24 11.96 -8.16
CA ALA A 544 -27.10 11.23 -7.62
C ALA A 544 -27.53 9.87 -7.03
N GLY A 545 -28.68 9.83 -6.33
CA GLY A 545 -29.28 8.59 -5.84
C GLY A 545 -29.65 7.62 -6.96
N LEU A 546 -30.34 8.08 -7.99
CA LEU A 546 -30.72 7.26 -9.15
C LEU A 546 -29.48 6.68 -9.86
N VAL A 547 -28.43 7.48 -10.06
CA VAL A 547 -27.17 7.02 -10.66
C VAL A 547 -26.51 5.95 -9.80
N ALA A 548 -26.43 6.15 -8.48
CA ALA A 548 -25.82 5.18 -7.57
C ALA A 548 -26.56 3.83 -7.58
N TRP A 549 -27.90 3.85 -7.57
CA TRP A 549 -28.71 2.64 -7.67
C TRP A 549 -28.51 1.91 -8.99
N VAL A 550 -28.53 2.62 -10.13
CA VAL A 550 -28.32 2.02 -11.45
C VAL A 550 -26.95 1.37 -11.55
N GLN A 551 -25.90 2.04 -11.05
CA GLN A 551 -24.55 1.48 -11.02
C GLN A 551 -24.47 0.23 -10.13
N LEU A 552 -25.19 0.22 -9.00
CA LEU A 552 -25.25 -0.97 -8.14
C LEU A 552 -25.95 -2.13 -8.84
N VAL A 553 -27.08 -1.89 -9.52
CA VAL A 553 -27.80 -2.90 -10.30
C VAL A 553 -26.89 -3.50 -11.38
N GLU A 554 -26.15 -2.67 -12.10
CA GLU A 554 -25.21 -3.12 -13.14
C GLU A 554 -24.19 -4.11 -12.59
N ILE A 555 -23.53 -3.76 -11.49
CA ILE A 555 -22.47 -4.59 -10.89
C ILE A 555 -23.04 -5.88 -10.27
N VAL A 556 -24.17 -5.80 -9.55
CA VAL A 556 -24.83 -6.99 -8.99
C VAL A 556 -25.28 -7.94 -10.12
N ALA A 557 -25.88 -7.41 -11.19
CA ALA A 557 -26.29 -8.20 -12.35
C ALA A 557 -25.09 -8.80 -13.10
N LYS A 558 -23.96 -8.09 -13.17
CA LYS A 558 -22.72 -8.60 -13.79
C LYS A 558 -22.20 -9.83 -13.04
N ASN A 559 -22.19 -9.78 -11.70
CA ASN A 559 -21.56 -10.79 -10.85
C ASN A 559 -22.47 -11.93 -10.43
N ASP A 560 -23.81 -11.77 -10.43
CA ASP A 560 -24.75 -12.85 -10.14
C ASP A 560 -25.86 -13.00 -11.19
N GLN A 561 -25.93 -14.20 -11.78
CA GLN A 561 -26.90 -14.53 -12.83
C GLN A 561 -28.33 -14.63 -12.30
N ILE A 562 -28.53 -15.02 -11.03
CA ILE A 562 -29.88 -15.15 -10.44
C ILE A 562 -30.47 -13.75 -10.24
N SER A 563 -29.72 -12.86 -9.59
CA SER A 563 -30.08 -11.45 -9.42
C SER A 563 -30.36 -10.77 -10.77
N ARG A 564 -29.55 -11.07 -11.81
CA ARG A 564 -29.79 -10.57 -13.17
C ARG A 564 -31.16 -10.94 -13.73
N ARG A 565 -31.63 -12.18 -13.49
CA ARG A 565 -32.97 -12.60 -13.94
C ARG A 565 -34.05 -11.83 -13.20
N HIS A 566 -33.92 -11.67 -11.88
CA HIS A 566 -34.86 -10.87 -11.09
C HIS A 566 -34.95 -9.41 -11.54
N PHE A 567 -33.83 -8.78 -11.93
CA PHE A 567 -33.85 -7.44 -12.49
C PHE A 567 -34.45 -7.36 -13.89
N ALA A 568 -34.45 -8.44 -14.67
CA ALA A 568 -35.07 -8.47 -16.00
C ALA A 568 -36.60 -8.69 -15.94
N ASP A 569 -37.08 -9.29 -14.85
CA ASP A 569 -38.50 -9.58 -14.63
C ASP A 569 -39.29 -8.37 -14.07
N ASN A 570 -38.59 -7.37 -13.51
CA ASN A 570 -39.15 -6.09 -13.05
C ASN A 570 -38.92 -4.99 -14.10
#